data_AF-A0A292SAA6-F1
#
_entry.id   AF-A0A292SAA6-F1
#
_cell.length_a   1.000
_cell.length_b   1.000
_cell.length_c   1.000
_cell.angle_alpha   90.00
_cell.angle_beta   90.00
_cell.angle_gamma   90.00
#
_symmetry.space_group_name_H-M   'P 1'
#
loop_
_entity.id
_entity.type
_entity.pdbx_description
1 polymer ?
#
loop_
_entity_poly.entity_id
_entity_poly.type
_entity_poly.pdbx_seq_one_letter_code
_entity_poly.pdbx_strand_id
1 'polypeptide(L)'
;MASPAGISKAVLQSIPTDYPTFEMGDSMYPLGLYARSNNASKIIGNLPKKIEAALELVENEELYDVDLLLEGGMGTIYVGAMDVAYQSYEEKLQAAIRADTERGDGQTTEQDKVKEQYPNGYDPEAALFDDTKVIQGVTDMRTGKSTLSSAAEQVIANHRAIQSAFLKLASAQQEGGRGDVFFIGDTIRQISVEGKDNKIEKQFGMPLVNAAYTALDNVKHSFSTSIYWPNRHLYDGLASSYMAVYPYFLKVQDPVNSTQFWAPASGFVAQKIAATDALYGPWQAAAGMNNGVLSSVLDISFSTQQKQRDDLYRISLNPIIVSPSSGTMLYGIRTMIKRDSALDQISARRTMLYILKLLRDTAKQWLFEGNTLYTRLNVTNVLTPAFDALQEQRAIYSYVLVCDERNNTETEIDAGVMRISTYAAPTRSAERILIDLTASRSGVISTEFSA
;
A
#
# COMPACT_ATOMS: atom_id res chain seq x y z
N MET A 1 -0.36 5.45 38.94
CA MET A 1 0.56 5.70 37.80
C MET A 1 0.99 4.35 37.25
N ALA A 2 0.33 3.87 36.20
CA ALA A 2 0.72 2.65 35.51
C ALA A 2 1.26 3.05 34.13
N SER A 3 2.48 2.62 33.81
CA SER A 3 3.15 2.88 32.54
C SER A 3 2.37 2.28 31.37
N PRO A 4 2.20 2.98 30.21
CA PRO A 4 1.50 2.43 29.04
C PRO A 4 2.30 1.43 28.19
N ALA A 5 3.52 1.02 28.56
CA ALA A 5 4.45 0.35 27.64
C ALA A 5 4.43 -1.20 27.63
N GLY A 6 3.44 -1.86 28.22
CA GLY A 6 3.55 -3.30 28.54
C GLY A 6 3.10 -4.32 27.49
N ILE A 7 2.18 -3.97 26.59
CA ILE A 7 1.47 -4.99 25.77
C ILE A 7 1.95 -5.03 24.31
N SER A 8 2.22 -3.88 23.69
CA SER A 8 2.71 -3.84 22.29
C SER A 8 4.10 -4.49 22.17
N LYS A 9 4.98 -4.27 23.14
CA LYS A 9 6.31 -4.87 23.18
C LYS A 9 6.26 -6.40 23.32
N ALA A 10 5.32 -6.94 24.09
CA ALA A 10 5.15 -8.38 24.26
C ALA A 10 4.62 -9.06 22.98
N VAL A 11 3.71 -8.39 22.25
CA VAL A 11 3.23 -8.87 20.94
C VAL A 11 4.36 -8.83 19.91
N LEU A 12 5.13 -7.74 19.86
CA LEU A 12 6.29 -7.62 18.98
C LEU A 12 7.39 -8.65 19.29
N GLN A 13 7.61 -8.96 20.56
CA GLN A 13 8.56 -10.01 21.01
C GLN A 13 8.07 -11.44 20.75
N SER A 14 6.79 -11.63 20.42
CA SER A 14 6.23 -12.94 20.06
C SER A 14 6.31 -13.25 18.56
N ILE A 15 6.77 -12.29 17.75
CA ILE A 15 7.07 -12.51 16.33
C ILE A 15 8.32 -13.41 16.26
N PRO A 16 8.22 -14.64 15.70
CA PRO A 16 9.36 -15.53 15.61
C PRO A 16 10.50 -14.90 14.79
N THR A 17 11.71 -14.84 15.34
CA THR A 17 12.90 -14.23 14.70
C THR A 17 13.72 -15.20 13.86
N ASP A 18 13.39 -16.49 13.86
CA ASP A 18 14.27 -17.55 13.36
C ASP A 18 13.60 -18.37 12.24
N TYR A 19 13.61 -17.90 10.98
CA TYR A 19 13.42 -18.80 9.82
C TYR A 19 14.11 -18.29 8.53
N PRO A 20 14.97 -19.11 7.87
CA PRO A 20 15.48 -18.85 6.52
C PRO A 20 14.58 -19.42 5.41
N THR A 21 13.35 -19.83 5.71
CA THR A 21 12.42 -20.45 4.75
C THR A 21 11.13 -19.64 4.66
N PHE A 22 10.72 -19.31 3.44
CA PHE A 22 9.47 -18.62 3.16
C PHE A 22 8.28 -19.55 3.49
N GLU A 23 7.74 -19.47 4.70
CA GLU A 23 6.48 -20.13 5.06
C GLU A 23 5.27 -19.28 4.64
N MET A 24 4.10 -19.89 4.50
CA MET A 24 2.86 -19.12 4.33
C MET A 24 2.69 -18.18 5.54
N GLY A 25 2.25 -16.94 5.31
CA GLY A 25 1.97 -15.99 6.39
C GLY A 25 0.84 -16.51 7.29
N ASP A 26 1.19 -17.35 8.26
CA ASP A 26 0.24 -18.11 9.08
C ASP A 26 -0.53 -17.24 10.08
N SER A 27 -0.17 -15.96 10.23
CA SER A 27 -0.86 -15.06 11.16
C SER A 27 -0.65 -13.59 10.81
N MET A 28 -1.75 -12.85 10.65
CA MET A 28 -1.73 -11.40 10.89
C MET A 28 -1.75 -11.19 12.41
N TYR A 29 -0.66 -10.67 12.96
CA TYR A 29 -0.61 -10.33 14.39
C TYR A 29 -1.20 -8.93 14.59
N PRO A 30 -2.36 -8.79 15.24
CA PRO A 30 -2.86 -7.47 15.59
C PRO A 30 -1.90 -6.85 16.61
N LEU A 31 -1.37 -5.67 16.31
CA LEU A 31 -0.63 -4.85 17.27
C LEU A 31 -1.62 -4.25 18.28
N GLY A 32 -2.10 -5.09 19.20
CA GLY A 32 -3.05 -4.74 20.26
C GLY A 32 -4.21 -5.75 20.40
N LEU A 33 -4.78 -5.82 21.61
CA LEU A 33 -6.02 -6.56 21.84
C LEU A 33 -7.17 -5.86 21.08
N TYR A 34 -7.83 -6.58 20.17
CA TYR A 34 -9.14 -6.17 19.68
C TYR A 34 -10.09 -6.11 20.88
N ALA A 35 -10.40 -4.89 21.31
CA ALA A 35 -11.46 -4.63 22.27
C ALA A 35 -12.58 -3.91 21.54
N ARG A 36 -13.82 -4.38 21.69
CA ARG A 36 -14.99 -3.57 21.33
C ARG A 36 -14.95 -2.29 22.15
N SER A 37 -14.50 -1.19 21.56
CA SER A 37 -14.61 0.13 22.15
C SER A 37 -15.71 0.91 21.45
N ASN A 38 -16.52 1.62 22.22
CA ASN A 38 -17.41 2.63 21.68
C ASN A 38 -16.53 3.75 21.09
N ASN A 39 -16.45 3.83 19.77
CA ASN A 39 -15.61 4.79 19.07
C ASN A 39 -16.30 6.16 18.90
N ALA A 40 -17.56 6.30 19.35
CA ALA A 40 -18.33 7.54 19.23
C ALA A 40 -17.73 8.74 19.99
N SER A 41 -16.75 8.51 20.87
CA SER A 41 -16.07 9.54 21.66
C SER A 41 -14.54 9.50 21.56
N LYS A 42 -13.96 8.71 20.64
CA LYS A 42 -12.50 8.59 20.48
C LYS A 42 -12.01 9.51 19.37
N ILE A 43 -11.31 10.58 19.75
CA ILE A 43 -10.60 11.44 18.79
C ILE A 43 -9.45 10.66 18.15
N ILE A 44 -9.49 10.49 16.82
CA ILE A 44 -8.42 9.87 16.03
C ILE A 44 -7.11 10.68 16.14
N GLY A 45 -7.21 12.01 16.28
CA GLY A 45 -6.06 12.90 16.43
C GLY A 45 -5.20 12.96 15.17
N ASN A 46 -3.91 13.25 15.31
CA ASN A 46 -2.98 13.26 14.18
C ASN A 46 -2.56 11.82 13.84
N LEU A 47 -3.32 11.16 12.96
CA LEU A 47 -3.05 9.79 12.55
C LEU A 47 -1.68 9.61 11.86
N PRO A 48 -1.23 10.50 10.94
CA PRO A 48 0.11 10.40 10.36
C PRO A 48 1.21 10.28 11.42
N LYS A 49 1.20 11.13 12.45
CA LYS A 49 2.18 11.07 13.55
C LYS A 49 2.09 9.78 14.36
N LYS A 50 0.88 9.25 14.55
CA LYS A 50 0.68 7.97 15.26
C LYS A 50 1.23 6.80 14.45
N ILE A 51 1.08 6.84 13.12
CA ILE A 51 1.67 5.86 12.22
C ILE A 51 3.19 5.95 12.27
N GLU A 52 3.77 7.14 12.15
CA GLU A 52 5.22 7.34 12.29
C GLU A 52 5.75 6.76 13.61
N ALA A 53 5.13 7.11 14.74
CA ALA A 53 5.51 6.58 16.04
C ALA A 53 5.34 5.05 16.18
N ALA A 54 4.35 4.46 15.50
CA ALA A 54 4.17 3.01 15.47
C ALA A 54 5.23 2.33 14.59
N LEU A 55 5.59 2.96 13.47
CA LEU A 55 6.59 2.46 12.52
C LEU A 55 8.03 2.61 13.04
N GLU A 56 8.31 3.58 13.90
CA GLU A 56 9.58 3.69 14.63
C GLU A 56 9.91 2.41 15.43
N LEU A 57 8.89 1.68 15.90
CA LEU A 57 9.11 0.43 16.64
C LEU A 57 9.69 -0.69 15.77
N VAL A 58 9.46 -0.65 14.45
CA VAL A 58 9.92 -1.66 13.48
C VAL A 58 11.00 -1.11 12.54
N GLU A 59 11.52 0.08 12.83
CA GLU A 59 12.61 0.72 12.10
C GLU A 59 13.93 -0.04 12.27
N ASN A 60 14.12 -0.68 13.42
CA ASN A 60 15.30 -1.51 13.65
C ASN A 60 15.22 -2.83 12.85
N GLU A 61 15.95 -2.85 11.74
CA GLU A 61 16.08 -3.99 10.83
C GLU A 61 16.79 -5.21 11.42
N GLU A 62 17.56 -5.08 12.51
CA GLU A 62 18.19 -6.21 13.19
C GLU A 62 17.23 -6.97 14.11
N LEU A 63 16.18 -6.29 14.58
CA LEU A 63 15.21 -6.87 15.50
C LEU A 63 13.96 -7.40 14.77
N TYR A 64 13.59 -6.77 13.65
CA TYR A 64 12.38 -7.11 12.93
C TYR A 64 12.69 -7.30 11.46
N ASP A 65 12.45 -8.50 10.93
CA ASP A 65 12.48 -8.74 9.49
C ASP A 65 11.09 -8.44 8.90
N VAL A 66 10.98 -7.32 8.17
CA VAL A 66 9.72 -6.88 7.55
C VAL A 66 9.94 -6.78 6.05
N ASP A 67 9.14 -7.48 5.26
CA ASP A 67 9.20 -7.42 3.79
C ASP A 67 8.15 -6.49 3.19
N LEU A 68 6.96 -6.46 3.80
CA LEU A 68 5.79 -5.77 3.26
C LEU A 68 5.17 -4.85 4.30
N LEU A 69 4.81 -3.65 3.86
CA LEU A 69 3.93 -2.73 4.57
C LEU A 69 2.63 -2.60 3.79
N LEU A 70 1.51 -2.62 4.51
CA LEU A 70 0.16 -2.46 3.97
C LEU A 70 -0.52 -1.30 4.66
N GLU A 71 -1.17 -0.44 3.89
CA GLU A 71 -1.88 0.72 4.43
C GLU A 71 -3.14 0.32 5.21
N GLY A 72 -3.85 -0.73 4.75
CA GLY A 72 -5.07 -1.22 5.40
C GLY A 72 -6.21 -0.20 5.40
N GLY A 73 -6.31 0.67 4.39
CA GLY A 73 -7.38 1.65 4.26
C GLY A 73 -7.31 2.84 5.24
N MET A 74 -6.21 3.05 5.95
CA MET A 74 -6.05 4.18 6.88
C MET A 74 -6.15 5.55 6.21
N GLY A 75 -5.83 5.67 4.92
CA GLY A 75 -6.04 6.89 4.14
C GLY A 75 -7.52 7.22 3.98
N THR A 76 -8.38 6.23 3.78
CA THR A 76 -9.85 6.44 3.80
C THR A 76 -10.30 6.96 5.16
N ILE A 77 -9.78 6.35 6.23
CA ILE A 77 -10.12 6.74 7.60
C ILE A 77 -9.71 8.18 7.88
N TYR A 78 -8.46 8.52 7.58
CA TYR A 78 -7.92 9.85 7.85
C TYR A 78 -8.60 10.93 7.02
N VAL A 79 -8.86 10.67 5.73
CA VAL A 79 -9.56 11.62 4.86
C VAL A 79 -10.95 11.93 5.42
N GLY A 80 -11.70 10.92 5.85
CA GLY A 80 -13.02 11.16 6.43
C GLY A 80 -12.97 11.82 7.81
N ALA A 81 -11.99 11.48 8.65
CA ALA A 81 -11.79 12.11 9.95
C ALA A 81 -11.35 13.58 9.84
N MET A 82 -10.74 13.98 8.73
CA MET A 82 -10.32 15.35 8.47
C MET A 82 -11.35 16.17 7.68
N ASP A 83 -12.55 15.63 7.45
CA ASP A 83 -13.64 16.41 6.88
C ASP A 83 -14.06 17.53 7.85
N VAL A 84 -14.30 18.73 7.33
CA VAL A 84 -14.59 19.95 8.12
C VAL A 84 -15.80 19.74 9.04
N ALA A 85 -16.75 18.96 8.54
CA ALA A 85 -17.98 18.63 9.20
C ALA A 85 -17.76 17.75 10.45
N TYR A 86 -16.79 16.84 10.38
CA TYR A 86 -16.35 16.01 11.50
C TYR A 86 -15.61 16.82 12.56
N GLN A 87 -14.73 17.73 12.14
CA GLN A 87 -13.96 18.57 13.07
C GLN A 87 -14.87 19.48 13.91
N SER A 88 -15.92 20.05 13.31
CA SER A 88 -16.91 20.86 14.02
C SER A 88 -17.68 20.07 15.10
N TYR A 89 -18.04 18.81 14.82
CA TYR A 89 -18.63 17.93 15.83
C TYR A 89 -17.65 17.62 16.98
N GLU A 90 -16.40 17.28 16.64
CA GLU A 90 -15.36 16.98 17.63
C GLU A 90 -15.05 18.16 18.55
N GLU A 91 -15.00 19.39 18.02
CA GLU A 91 -14.81 20.61 18.83
C GLU A 91 -15.95 20.81 19.84
N LYS A 92 -17.20 20.64 19.39
CA LYS A 92 -18.39 20.73 20.26
C LYS A 92 -18.36 19.65 21.35
N LEU A 93 -18.00 18.42 21.00
CA LEU A 93 -17.90 17.31 21.95
C LEU A 93 -16.77 17.55 22.97
N GLN A 94 -15.61 18.05 22.55
CA GLN A 94 -14.50 18.36 23.45
C GLN A 94 -14.81 19.52 24.40
N ALA A 95 -15.54 20.54 23.93
CA ALA A 95 -16.02 21.61 24.79
C ALA A 95 -16.98 21.08 25.86
N ALA A 96 -17.90 20.18 25.48
CA ALA A 96 -18.83 19.53 26.41
C ALA A 96 -18.10 18.63 27.43
N ILE A 97 -17.09 17.87 27.01
CA ILE A 97 -16.25 17.06 27.91
C ILE A 97 -15.55 17.93 28.96
N ARG A 98 -15.00 19.09 28.55
CA ARG A 98 -14.36 20.03 29.47
C ARG A 98 -15.36 20.59 30.47
N ALA A 99 -16.53 21.00 30.01
CA ALA A 99 -17.59 21.51 30.88
C ALA A 99 -18.05 20.47 31.91
N ASP A 100 -18.18 19.20 31.51
CA ASP A 100 -18.51 18.09 32.42
C ASP A 100 -17.37 17.80 33.41
N THR A 101 -16.12 17.88 32.96
CA THR A 101 -14.94 17.67 33.81
C THR A 101 -14.79 18.78 34.85
N GLU A 102 -15.02 20.03 34.45
CA GLU A 102 -14.96 21.21 35.34
C GLU A 102 -16.06 21.20 36.40
N ARG A 103 -17.21 20.60 36.09
CA ARG A 103 -18.32 20.43 37.02
C ARG A 103 -18.03 19.42 38.14
N GLY A 104 -17.14 18.45 37.92
CA GLY A 104 -16.55 17.61 38.97
C GLY A 104 -17.49 16.61 39.66
N ASP A 105 -18.71 16.42 39.15
CA ASP A 105 -19.74 15.53 39.72
C ASP A 105 -19.74 14.12 39.10
N GLY A 106 -18.86 13.87 38.13
CA GLY A 106 -18.75 12.60 37.41
C GLY A 106 -19.89 12.32 36.42
N GLN A 107 -20.78 13.29 36.17
CA GLN A 107 -21.92 13.13 35.26
C GLN A 107 -21.60 13.69 33.87
N THR A 108 -22.00 12.96 32.82
CA THR A 108 -21.75 13.30 31.41
C THR A 108 -22.84 14.16 30.77
N THR A 109 -23.57 14.97 31.54
CA THR A 109 -24.80 15.66 31.07
C THR A 109 -24.61 16.58 29.86
N GLU A 110 -23.52 17.34 29.75
CA GLU A 110 -23.29 18.17 28.56
C GLU A 110 -22.82 17.31 27.37
N GLN A 111 -21.98 16.31 27.63
CA GLN A 111 -21.63 15.31 26.62
C GLN A 111 -22.87 14.59 26.07
N ASP A 112 -23.82 14.25 26.94
CA ASP A 112 -25.02 13.51 26.59
C ASP A 112 -26.03 14.40 25.87
N LYS A 113 -26.11 15.71 26.18
CA LYS A 113 -26.86 16.69 25.37
C LYS A 113 -26.32 16.82 23.97
N VAL A 114 -24.99 16.88 23.81
CA VAL A 114 -24.37 16.82 22.48
C VAL A 114 -24.74 15.47 21.85
N LYS A 115 -24.49 14.33 22.49
CA LYS A 115 -24.88 13.03 21.90
C LYS A 115 -26.39 12.85 21.66
N GLU A 116 -27.29 13.57 22.32
CA GLU A 116 -28.75 13.47 22.13
C GLU A 116 -29.24 14.41 21.02
N GLN A 117 -28.69 15.62 20.94
CA GLN A 117 -28.85 16.51 19.78
C GLN A 117 -28.28 15.86 18.51
N TYR A 118 -27.28 15.00 18.71
CA TYR A 118 -26.53 14.28 17.71
C TYR A 118 -26.66 12.76 17.98
N PRO A 119 -27.84 12.10 17.86
CA PRO A 119 -28.16 10.76 18.41
C PRO A 119 -27.36 9.58 17.82
N ASN A 120 -26.78 9.78 16.63
CA ASN A 120 -25.78 8.89 16.05
C ASN A 120 -24.36 9.49 16.04
N GLY A 121 -24.21 10.70 16.59
CA GLY A 121 -23.15 11.71 16.40
C GLY A 121 -23.47 12.80 15.34
N TYR A 122 -24.76 13.02 15.04
CA TYR A 122 -25.30 13.67 13.83
C TYR A 122 -25.59 15.19 13.91
N ASP A 123 -24.87 16.05 13.19
CA ASP A 123 -25.40 17.36 12.78
C ASP A 123 -26.13 17.12 11.46
N PRO A 124 -27.41 17.51 11.30
CA PRO A 124 -28.07 17.40 10.00
C PRO A 124 -27.33 18.10 8.87
N GLU A 125 -26.44 19.03 9.18
CA GLU A 125 -25.58 19.72 8.20
C GLU A 125 -24.09 19.33 8.27
N ALA A 126 -23.64 18.49 9.22
CA ALA A 126 -22.23 18.20 9.45
C ALA A 126 -21.92 16.76 9.97
N ALA A 127 -21.06 16.05 9.23
CA ALA A 127 -20.85 14.60 9.19
C ALA A 127 -19.98 14.01 10.32
N LEU A 128 -20.30 12.78 10.75
CA LEU A 128 -19.35 11.87 11.41
C LEU A 128 -18.39 11.26 10.40
N PHE A 129 -17.29 10.67 10.89
CA PHE A 129 -16.51 9.73 10.10
C PHE A 129 -17.40 8.52 9.79
N ASP A 130 -17.94 8.54 8.57
CA ASP A 130 -18.71 7.48 7.96
C ASP A 130 -18.07 7.19 6.61
N ASP A 131 -17.35 6.07 6.52
CA ASP A 131 -16.69 5.62 5.29
C ASP A 131 -17.70 5.25 4.19
N THR A 132 -18.99 5.18 4.54
CA THR A 132 -20.10 5.00 3.60
C THR A 132 -20.61 6.32 3.02
N LYS A 133 -20.34 7.47 3.64
CA LYS A 133 -20.74 8.78 3.14
C LYS A 133 -19.69 9.39 2.22
N VAL A 134 -20.16 10.00 1.14
CA VAL A 134 -19.31 10.71 0.18
C VAL A 134 -18.97 12.09 0.71
N ILE A 135 -17.68 12.42 0.71
CA ILE A 135 -17.17 13.73 1.08
C ILE A 135 -17.12 14.61 -0.16
N GLN A 136 -17.44 15.90 -0.01
CA GLN A 136 -17.49 16.83 -1.13
C GLN A 136 -16.15 16.90 -1.88
N GLY A 137 -15.02 16.92 -1.16
CA GLY A 137 -13.69 16.91 -1.77
C GLY A 137 -13.42 15.68 -2.66
N VAL A 138 -13.99 14.51 -2.34
CA VAL A 138 -13.88 13.32 -3.21
C VAL A 138 -14.70 13.48 -4.47
N THR A 139 -15.88 14.09 -4.39
CA THR A 139 -16.71 14.41 -5.55
C THR A 139 -16.03 15.44 -6.45
N ASP A 140 -15.42 16.47 -5.86
CA ASP A 140 -14.74 17.55 -6.60
C ASP A 140 -13.49 17.07 -7.36
N MET A 141 -12.91 15.92 -6.97
CA MET A 141 -11.84 15.26 -7.72
C MET A 141 -12.31 14.54 -8.99
N ARG A 142 -13.63 14.38 -9.22
CA ARG A 142 -14.20 13.67 -10.38
C ARG A 142 -14.16 14.52 -11.67
N THR A 143 -13.03 15.17 -11.94
CA THR A 143 -12.85 16.12 -13.05
C THR A 143 -11.45 16.03 -13.64
N GLY A 144 -11.33 16.29 -14.95
CA GLY A 144 -10.03 16.38 -15.64
C GLY A 144 -9.34 17.74 -15.53
N LYS A 145 -9.93 18.69 -14.79
CA LYS A 145 -9.33 20.02 -14.55
C LYS A 145 -8.05 19.88 -13.72
N SER A 146 -7.05 20.70 -14.03
CA SER A 146 -5.80 20.79 -13.27
C SER A 146 -5.94 21.59 -11.98
N THR A 147 -6.88 22.55 -11.95
CA THR A 147 -7.22 23.33 -10.75
C THR A 147 -8.42 22.69 -10.08
N LEU A 148 -8.24 22.31 -8.82
CA LEU A 148 -9.25 21.64 -8.01
C LEU A 148 -9.82 22.60 -6.96
N SER A 149 -10.92 22.21 -6.32
CA SER A 149 -11.43 22.96 -5.17
C SER A 149 -10.51 22.79 -3.97
N SER A 150 -10.53 23.74 -3.03
CA SER A 150 -9.77 23.62 -1.78
C SER A 150 -10.15 22.36 -0.98
N ALA A 151 -11.40 21.90 -1.10
CA ALA A 151 -11.85 20.65 -0.49
C ALA A 151 -11.18 19.42 -1.12
N ALA A 152 -11.07 19.36 -2.44
CA ALA A 152 -10.35 18.29 -3.15
C ALA A 152 -8.84 18.32 -2.84
N GLU A 153 -8.24 19.51 -2.81
CA GLU A 153 -6.82 19.68 -2.46
C GLU A 153 -6.54 19.18 -1.02
N GLN A 154 -7.43 19.46 -0.08
CA GLN A 154 -7.32 18.99 1.30
C GLN A 154 -7.43 17.46 1.39
N VAL A 155 -8.35 16.84 0.64
CA VAL A 155 -8.47 15.37 0.57
C VAL A 155 -7.18 14.74 0.04
N ILE A 156 -6.61 15.29 -1.02
CA ILE A 156 -5.33 14.83 -1.60
C ILE A 156 -4.20 14.98 -0.58
N ALA A 157 -4.11 16.13 0.10
CA ALA A 157 -3.10 16.37 1.11
C ALA A 157 -3.19 15.39 2.28
N ASN A 158 -4.40 15.11 2.77
CA ASN A 158 -4.65 14.19 3.87
C ASN A 158 -4.31 12.74 3.47
N HIS A 159 -4.76 12.27 2.30
CA HIS A 159 -4.42 10.95 1.80
C HIS A 159 -2.90 10.81 1.64
N ARG A 160 -2.26 11.81 1.03
CA ARG A 160 -0.81 11.83 0.83
C ARG A 160 -0.03 11.79 2.15
N ALA A 161 -0.51 12.45 3.20
CA ALA A 161 0.14 12.41 4.50
C ALA A 161 0.25 10.98 5.06
N ILE A 162 -0.79 10.15 4.86
CA ILE A 162 -0.77 8.74 5.24
C ILE A 162 0.20 7.95 4.35
N GLN A 163 0.10 8.11 3.02
CA GLN A 163 1.00 7.42 2.08
C GLN A 163 2.47 7.74 2.36
N SER A 164 2.78 9.01 2.62
CA SER A 164 4.13 9.48 2.90
C SER A 164 4.68 8.94 4.22
N ALA A 165 3.85 8.76 5.25
CA ALA A 165 4.30 8.16 6.52
C ALA A 165 4.81 6.73 6.33
N PHE A 166 4.08 5.91 5.55
CA PHE A 166 4.52 4.56 5.19
C PHE A 166 5.71 4.56 4.25
N LEU A 167 5.64 5.37 3.21
CA LEU A 167 6.68 5.43 2.19
C LEU A 167 8.02 5.89 2.75
N LYS A 168 8.01 6.76 3.77
CA LYS A 168 9.21 7.19 4.49
C LYS A 168 9.93 6.03 5.17
N LEU A 169 9.22 5.06 5.76
CA LEU A 169 9.86 3.87 6.30
C LEU A 169 10.38 2.97 5.18
N ALA A 170 9.62 2.81 4.09
CA ALA A 170 10.00 1.92 3.00
C ALA A 170 11.17 2.45 2.15
N SER A 171 11.34 3.77 2.06
CA SER A 171 12.32 4.43 1.20
C SER A 171 13.76 4.08 1.55
N ALA A 172 14.68 4.42 0.64
CA ALA A 172 16.10 4.11 0.80
C ALA A 172 16.67 4.70 2.11
N GLN A 173 17.72 4.07 2.66
CA GLN A 173 18.40 4.58 3.86
C GLN A 173 18.93 6.02 3.69
N GLN A 174 19.33 6.41 2.48
CA GLN A 174 19.74 7.78 2.17
C GLN A 174 18.60 8.81 2.25
N GLU A 175 17.34 8.35 2.14
CA GLU A 175 16.14 9.16 2.26
C GLU A 175 15.55 9.12 3.68
N GLY A 176 16.25 8.49 4.64
CA GLY A 176 15.82 8.35 6.03
C GLY A 176 14.82 7.21 6.28
N GLY A 177 14.74 6.24 5.37
CA GLY A 177 13.96 5.01 5.53
C GLY A 177 14.81 3.78 5.85
N ARG A 178 14.17 2.62 5.94
CA ARG A 178 14.81 1.31 6.21
C ARG A 178 15.47 0.73 4.95
N GLY A 179 14.88 1.00 3.78
CA GLY A 179 15.42 0.68 2.45
C GLY A 179 15.29 -0.78 2.01
N ASP A 180 14.70 -1.64 2.84
CA ASP A 180 14.57 -3.09 2.64
C ASP A 180 13.09 -3.56 2.64
N VAL A 181 12.13 -2.63 2.68
CA VAL A 181 10.68 -2.93 2.77
C VAL A 181 9.93 -2.45 1.52
N PHE A 182 8.88 -3.17 1.12
CA PHE A 182 8.00 -2.78 0.02
C PHE A 182 6.59 -2.39 0.51
N PHE A 183 6.07 -1.25 0.06
CA PHE A 183 4.80 -0.69 0.52
C PHE A 183 3.66 -0.90 -0.49
N ILE A 184 2.50 -1.32 0.01
CA ILE A 184 1.26 -1.48 -0.76
C ILE A 184 0.25 -0.47 -0.25
N GLY A 185 -0.04 0.54 -1.08
CA GLY A 185 -1.01 1.59 -0.80
C GLY A 185 -2.41 1.26 -1.33
N ASP A 186 -3.40 1.84 -0.67
CA ASP A 186 -4.82 1.80 -1.00
C ASP A 186 -5.33 3.17 -1.46
N THR A 187 -6.36 3.11 -2.30
CA THR A 187 -7.13 4.30 -2.66
C THR A 187 -8.20 4.62 -1.62
N ILE A 188 -8.89 5.74 -1.80
CA ILE A 188 -10.01 6.15 -0.96
C ILE A 188 -11.26 5.33 -1.34
N ARG A 189 -11.93 4.74 -0.34
CA ARG A 189 -13.13 3.91 -0.51
C ARG A 189 -14.19 4.57 -1.39
N GLN A 190 -14.54 5.82 -1.06
CA GLN A 190 -15.59 6.60 -1.71
C GLN A 190 -15.37 6.83 -3.22
N ILE A 191 -14.15 6.62 -3.73
CA ILE A 191 -13.91 6.69 -5.18
C ILE A 191 -14.60 5.54 -5.91
N SER A 192 -14.61 4.34 -5.31
CA SER A 192 -15.03 3.09 -5.93
C SER A 192 -16.32 2.50 -5.35
N VAL A 193 -16.55 2.69 -4.04
CA VAL A 193 -17.73 2.20 -3.32
C VAL A 193 -18.26 3.30 -2.40
N GLU A 194 -19.56 3.56 -2.51
CA GLU A 194 -20.30 4.48 -1.67
C GLU A 194 -21.38 3.71 -0.91
N GLY A 195 -21.89 4.28 0.18
CA GLY A 195 -22.84 3.60 1.05
C GLY A 195 -22.28 2.27 1.60
N LYS A 196 -23.18 1.42 2.09
CA LYS A 196 -22.82 0.09 2.60
C LYS A 196 -22.41 -0.87 1.48
N ASP A 197 -23.03 -0.74 0.31
CA ASP A 197 -22.92 -1.73 -0.77
C ASP A 197 -23.11 -1.17 -2.19
N ASN A 198 -23.04 0.16 -2.34
CA ASN A 198 -23.30 0.81 -3.61
C ASN A 198 -22.01 1.06 -4.39
N LYS A 199 -21.74 0.20 -5.39
CA LYS A 199 -20.62 0.40 -6.33
C LYS A 199 -20.87 1.61 -7.21
N ILE A 200 -19.84 2.43 -7.38
CA ILE A 200 -19.88 3.58 -8.32
C ILE A 200 -20.08 3.13 -9.77
N GLU A 201 -19.59 1.94 -10.12
CA GLU A 201 -19.80 1.36 -11.45
C GLU A 201 -21.28 1.23 -11.82
N LYS A 202 -22.17 0.93 -10.86
CA LYS A 202 -23.63 0.82 -11.12
C LYS A 202 -24.26 2.14 -11.51
N GLN A 203 -23.59 3.26 -11.21
CA GLN A 203 -24.03 4.60 -11.58
C GLN A 203 -23.47 5.06 -12.92
N PHE A 204 -22.62 4.27 -13.60
CA PHE A 204 -22.09 4.67 -14.91
C PHE A 204 -23.23 4.92 -15.91
N GLY A 205 -23.15 6.07 -16.60
CA GLY A 205 -24.20 6.58 -17.49
C GLY A 205 -25.24 7.47 -16.80
N MET A 206 -25.27 7.53 -15.46
CA MET A 206 -26.11 8.45 -14.68
C MET A 206 -25.42 9.82 -14.53
N PRO A 207 -26.13 10.95 -14.43
CA PRO A 207 -25.51 12.25 -14.14
C PRO A 207 -24.78 12.24 -12.78
N LEU A 208 -23.61 12.88 -12.70
CA LEU A 208 -22.95 13.21 -11.44
C LEU A 208 -23.88 14.16 -10.66
N VAL A 209 -24.55 13.65 -9.63
CA VAL A 209 -25.46 14.46 -8.82
C VAL A 209 -24.68 15.21 -7.75
N ASN A 210 -24.50 16.53 -7.96
CA ASN A 210 -24.27 17.47 -6.87
C ASN A 210 -25.47 18.42 -6.82
N ALA A 211 -26.37 18.21 -5.85
CA ALA A 211 -27.63 18.94 -5.75
C ALA A 211 -27.46 20.47 -5.60
N ALA A 212 -26.25 20.95 -5.27
CA ALA A 212 -25.92 22.36 -5.11
C ALA A 212 -25.49 23.09 -6.39
N TYR A 213 -25.20 22.38 -7.50
CA TYR A 213 -24.70 23.00 -8.74
C TYR A 213 -25.69 22.78 -9.90
N THR A 214 -26.46 23.81 -10.19
CA THR A 214 -27.49 23.78 -11.25
C THR A 214 -26.88 23.87 -12.65
N ALA A 215 -27.31 22.94 -13.51
CA ALA A 215 -27.37 22.97 -14.98
C ALA A 215 -26.08 22.83 -15.82
N LEU A 216 -24.86 23.04 -15.29
CA LEU A 216 -23.61 22.91 -16.07
C LEU A 216 -22.77 21.65 -15.77
N ASP A 217 -22.98 20.98 -14.63
CA ASP A 217 -22.22 19.80 -14.19
C ASP A 217 -22.97 18.46 -14.29
N ASN A 218 -23.99 18.38 -15.16
CA ASN A 218 -24.69 17.12 -15.52
C ASN A 218 -23.81 16.16 -16.36
N VAL A 219 -22.53 16.04 -16.03
CA VAL A 219 -21.61 15.11 -16.67
C VAL A 219 -21.97 13.70 -16.20
N LYS A 220 -22.08 12.76 -17.13
CA LYS A 220 -22.37 11.37 -16.79
C LYS A 220 -21.20 10.75 -16.04
N HIS A 221 -21.50 9.94 -15.02
CA HIS A 221 -20.59 9.00 -14.42
C HIS A 221 -20.02 8.11 -15.53
N SER A 222 -18.71 8.07 -15.60
CA SER A 222 -17.94 7.21 -16.49
C SER A 222 -16.72 6.72 -15.73
N PHE A 223 -16.08 5.67 -16.23
CA PHE A 223 -14.80 5.24 -15.67
C PHE A 223 -13.78 6.38 -15.60
N SER A 224 -13.71 7.21 -16.64
CA SER A 224 -12.78 8.34 -16.69
C SER A 224 -13.04 9.36 -15.57
N THR A 225 -14.29 9.83 -15.44
CA THR A 225 -14.67 10.85 -14.46
C THR A 225 -14.71 10.31 -13.04
N SER A 226 -15.20 9.08 -12.85
CA SER A 226 -15.46 8.54 -11.51
C SER A 226 -14.28 7.76 -10.93
N ILE A 227 -13.49 7.05 -11.74
CA ILE A 227 -12.39 6.21 -11.24
C ILE A 227 -11.04 6.81 -11.60
N TYR A 228 -10.79 7.07 -12.88
CA TYR A 228 -9.47 7.48 -13.36
C TYR A 228 -9.02 8.83 -12.81
N TRP A 229 -9.83 9.89 -12.97
CA TRP A 229 -9.42 11.25 -12.56
C TRP A 229 -9.15 11.38 -11.06
N PRO A 230 -10.05 10.92 -10.15
CA PRO A 230 -9.77 10.98 -8.72
C PRO A 230 -8.49 10.24 -8.32
N ASN A 231 -8.30 9.02 -8.83
CA ASN A 231 -7.09 8.25 -8.55
C ASN A 231 -5.83 8.94 -9.11
N ARG A 232 -5.90 9.51 -10.32
CA ARG A 232 -4.80 10.28 -10.89
C ARG A 232 -4.42 11.45 -9.98
N HIS A 233 -5.40 12.22 -9.50
CA HIS A 233 -5.15 13.38 -8.64
C HIS A 233 -4.54 13.00 -7.28
N LEU A 234 -5.00 11.89 -6.68
CA LEU A 234 -4.41 11.37 -5.43
C LEU A 234 -2.92 11.06 -5.59
N TYR A 235 -2.56 10.35 -6.66
CA TYR A 235 -1.21 9.83 -6.85
C TYR A 235 -0.30 10.67 -7.76
N ASP A 236 -0.74 11.84 -8.26
CA ASP A 236 0.08 12.61 -9.19
C ASP A 236 1.40 13.11 -8.57
N GLY A 237 1.39 13.40 -7.26
CA GLY A 237 2.58 13.80 -6.51
C GLY A 237 3.38 12.65 -5.89
N LEU A 238 2.98 11.39 -6.10
CA LEU A 238 3.63 10.23 -5.52
C LEU A 238 4.32 9.43 -6.63
N ALA A 239 5.65 9.35 -6.56
CA ALA A 239 6.46 8.55 -7.47
C ALA A 239 7.55 7.82 -6.70
N SER A 240 7.46 6.49 -6.60
CA SER A 240 8.47 5.69 -5.92
C SER A 240 8.49 4.25 -6.43
N SER A 241 9.68 3.68 -6.54
CA SER A 241 9.84 2.25 -6.85
C SER A 241 9.51 1.34 -5.67
N TYR A 242 9.36 1.88 -4.45
CA TYR A 242 9.07 1.13 -3.22
C TYR A 242 7.58 0.96 -2.95
N MET A 243 6.71 1.44 -3.84
CA MET A 243 5.28 1.48 -3.64
C MET A 243 4.54 0.85 -4.82
N ALA A 244 3.46 0.12 -4.54
CA ALA A 244 2.46 -0.28 -5.51
C ALA A 244 1.05 0.03 -4.99
N VAL A 245 0.11 0.25 -5.90
CA VAL A 245 -1.28 0.55 -5.56
C VAL A 245 -2.23 -0.26 -6.41
N TYR A 246 -3.27 -0.78 -5.76
CA TYR A 246 -4.40 -1.44 -6.39
C TYR A 246 -5.66 -0.62 -6.02
N PRO A 247 -6.25 0.15 -6.96
CA PRO A 247 -7.31 1.10 -6.66
C PRO A 247 -8.68 0.42 -6.51
N TYR A 248 -8.76 -0.61 -5.68
CA TYR A 248 -9.96 -1.45 -5.51
C TYR A 248 -10.30 -1.62 -4.04
N PHE A 249 -11.58 -1.82 -3.80
CA PHE A 249 -12.08 -2.42 -2.57
C PHE A 249 -12.67 -3.79 -2.93
N LEU A 250 -12.46 -4.76 -2.06
CA LEU A 250 -12.84 -6.15 -2.26
C LEU A 250 -13.94 -6.50 -1.25
N LYS A 251 -15.03 -7.08 -1.74
CA LYS A 251 -16.13 -7.52 -0.87
C LYS A 251 -15.77 -8.87 -0.28
N VAL A 252 -15.84 -8.97 1.04
CA VAL A 252 -15.52 -10.20 1.76
C VAL A 252 -16.59 -10.54 2.79
N GLN A 253 -16.60 -11.81 3.17
CA GLN A 253 -17.43 -12.31 4.24
C GLN A 253 -16.68 -12.15 5.57
N ASP A 254 -17.31 -11.51 6.55
CA ASP A 254 -16.89 -11.56 7.94
C ASP A 254 -17.32 -12.92 8.52
N PRO A 255 -16.38 -13.80 8.91
CA PRO A 255 -16.72 -15.11 9.46
C PRO A 255 -17.29 -15.01 10.88
N VAL A 256 -17.00 -13.95 11.62
CA VAL A 256 -17.43 -13.76 13.02
C VAL A 256 -18.84 -13.19 13.08
N ASN A 257 -19.09 -12.12 12.32
CA ASN A 257 -20.37 -11.42 12.35
C ASN A 257 -21.37 -11.91 11.27
N SER A 258 -20.95 -12.83 10.39
CA SER A 258 -21.76 -13.31 9.26
C SER A 258 -22.29 -12.20 8.35
N THR A 259 -21.61 -11.06 8.33
CA THR A 259 -21.92 -9.91 7.47
C THR A 259 -20.93 -9.79 6.33
N GLN A 260 -21.33 -9.12 5.25
CA GLN A 260 -20.41 -8.78 4.17
C GLN A 260 -20.00 -7.33 4.29
N PHE A 261 -18.73 -7.03 4.01
CA PHE A 261 -18.22 -5.68 4.00
C PHE A 261 -17.15 -5.49 2.91
N TRP A 262 -16.86 -4.23 2.61
CA TRP A 262 -15.84 -3.83 1.65
C TRP A 262 -14.52 -3.58 2.39
N ALA A 263 -13.51 -4.36 2.05
CA ALA A 263 -12.17 -4.24 2.59
C ALA A 263 -11.22 -3.61 1.55
N PRO A 264 -10.20 -2.85 1.99
CA PRO A 264 -9.15 -2.36 1.10
C PRO A 264 -8.36 -3.51 0.46
N ALA A 265 -7.82 -3.29 -0.74
CA ALA A 265 -7.13 -4.34 -1.50
C ALA A 265 -5.74 -4.69 -0.95
N SER A 266 -5.04 -3.76 -0.28
CA SER A 266 -3.64 -3.94 0.17
C SER A 266 -3.40 -5.23 0.96
N GLY A 267 -4.32 -5.60 1.86
CA GLY A 267 -4.20 -6.84 2.64
C GLY A 267 -4.26 -8.11 1.79
N PHE A 268 -5.16 -8.16 0.80
CA PHE A 268 -5.29 -9.31 -0.11
C PHE A 268 -4.11 -9.41 -1.08
N VAL A 269 -3.61 -8.25 -1.53
CA VAL A 269 -2.41 -8.17 -2.35
C VAL A 269 -1.21 -8.68 -1.55
N ALA A 270 -1.03 -8.22 -0.32
CA ALA A 270 0.05 -8.67 0.55
C ALA A 270 -0.02 -10.18 0.82
N GLN A 271 -1.22 -10.70 1.11
CA GLN A 271 -1.44 -12.15 1.25
C GLN A 271 -1.00 -12.91 0.00
N LYS A 272 -1.39 -12.44 -1.19
CA LYS A 272 -1.06 -13.13 -2.43
C LYS A 272 0.42 -13.06 -2.77
N ILE A 273 1.05 -11.92 -2.49
CA ILE A 273 2.50 -11.74 -2.62
C ILE A 273 3.22 -12.73 -1.71
N ALA A 274 2.91 -12.74 -0.40
CA ALA A 274 3.54 -13.66 0.55
C ALA A 274 3.35 -15.14 0.17
N ALA A 275 2.15 -15.53 -0.30
CA ALA A 275 1.90 -16.89 -0.77
C ALA A 275 2.72 -17.25 -2.03
N THR A 276 2.98 -16.28 -2.91
CA THR A 276 3.81 -16.48 -4.09
C THR A 276 5.29 -16.60 -3.71
N ASP A 277 5.75 -15.80 -2.75
CA ASP A 277 7.13 -15.86 -2.27
C ASP A 277 7.43 -17.18 -1.57
N ALA A 278 6.49 -17.69 -0.78
CA ALA A 278 6.57 -19.00 -0.14
C ALA A 278 6.83 -20.15 -1.12
N LEU A 279 6.26 -20.06 -2.33
CA LEU A 279 6.34 -21.12 -3.32
C LEU A 279 7.51 -20.95 -4.30
N TYR A 280 7.82 -19.70 -4.66
CA TYR A 280 8.72 -19.40 -5.77
C TYR A 280 9.81 -18.40 -5.45
N GLY A 281 9.64 -17.57 -4.41
CA GLY A 281 10.50 -16.45 -4.08
C GLY A 281 10.03 -15.08 -4.66
N PRO A 282 10.62 -13.98 -4.18
CA PRO A 282 10.18 -12.60 -4.44
C PRO A 282 10.31 -12.13 -5.90
N TRP A 283 11.07 -12.85 -6.72
CA TRP A 283 11.21 -12.59 -8.16
C TRP A 283 10.01 -13.04 -8.99
N GLN A 284 9.16 -13.91 -8.45
CA GLN A 284 7.98 -14.36 -9.14
C GLN A 284 6.86 -13.31 -9.04
N ALA A 285 6.28 -12.93 -10.18
CA ALA A 285 5.12 -12.05 -10.19
C ALA A 285 3.88 -12.73 -9.59
N ALA A 286 3.29 -12.09 -8.58
CA ALA A 286 2.01 -12.46 -7.95
C ALA A 286 0.81 -11.92 -8.76
N ALA A 287 0.77 -12.21 -10.06
CA ALA A 287 -0.27 -11.74 -10.96
C ALA A 287 -0.62 -12.78 -12.04
N GLY A 288 -1.74 -12.55 -12.73
CA GLY A 288 -2.25 -13.41 -13.79
C GLY A 288 -2.92 -14.69 -13.28
N MET A 289 -3.21 -15.61 -14.20
CA MET A 289 -4.02 -16.79 -13.91
C MET A 289 -3.34 -17.80 -12.98
N ASN A 290 -2.01 -17.92 -13.04
CA ASN A 290 -1.27 -18.91 -12.25
C ASN A 290 -1.05 -18.44 -10.80
N ASN A 291 -0.55 -17.21 -10.66
CA ASN A 291 -0.05 -16.68 -9.39
C ASN A 291 -0.77 -15.41 -8.92
N GLY A 292 -1.86 -15.00 -9.57
CA GLY A 292 -2.61 -13.79 -9.24
C GLY A 292 -4.00 -14.02 -8.64
N VAL A 293 -4.52 -15.25 -8.67
CA VAL A 293 -5.88 -15.55 -8.18
C VAL A 293 -5.98 -15.32 -6.67
N LEU A 294 -6.95 -14.48 -6.28
CA LEU A 294 -7.25 -14.12 -4.90
C LEU A 294 -8.27 -15.09 -4.30
N SER A 295 -8.01 -15.55 -3.08
CA SER A 295 -8.95 -16.34 -2.28
C SER A 295 -9.87 -15.46 -1.46
N SER A 296 -11.05 -15.97 -1.10
CA SER A 296 -11.97 -15.32 -0.14
C SER A 296 -12.53 -13.96 -0.56
N VAL A 297 -12.43 -13.61 -1.84
CA VAL A 297 -13.04 -12.40 -2.43
C VAL A 297 -14.38 -12.78 -3.06
N LEU A 298 -15.46 -12.16 -2.59
CA LEU A 298 -16.80 -12.37 -3.12
C LEU A 298 -17.08 -11.50 -4.34
N ASP A 299 -16.55 -10.27 -4.34
CA ASP A 299 -16.82 -9.27 -5.36
C ASP A 299 -15.73 -8.19 -5.40
N ILE A 300 -15.62 -7.46 -6.52
CA ILE A 300 -14.70 -6.32 -6.69
C ILE A 300 -15.48 -5.01 -6.86
N SER A 301 -14.89 -3.89 -6.44
CA SER A 301 -15.57 -2.58 -6.40
C SER A 301 -16.04 -2.06 -7.77
N PHE A 302 -15.31 -2.38 -8.84
CA PHE A 302 -15.71 -2.10 -10.22
C PHE A 302 -14.99 -3.07 -11.16
N SER A 303 -15.56 -3.34 -12.32
CA SER A 303 -14.93 -4.14 -13.37
C SER A 303 -14.24 -3.22 -14.38
N THR A 304 -13.15 -3.71 -15.00
CA THR A 304 -12.39 -2.94 -15.99
C THR A 304 -12.35 -3.62 -17.36
N GLN A 305 -12.67 -2.86 -18.39
CA GLN A 305 -12.42 -3.21 -19.78
C GLN A 305 -10.94 -2.98 -20.14
N GLN A 306 -10.47 -3.56 -21.25
CA GLN A 306 -9.07 -3.44 -21.69
C GLN A 306 -8.57 -1.99 -21.68
N LYS A 307 -9.29 -1.09 -22.37
CA LYS A 307 -8.93 0.32 -22.45
C LYS A 307 -8.83 1.01 -21.08
N GLN A 308 -9.69 0.62 -20.14
CA GLN A 308 -9.72 1.16 -18.78
C GLN A 308 -8.54 0.64 -17.94
N ARG A 309 -8.08 -0.59 -18.20
CA ARG A 309 -6.84 -1.11 -17.61
C ARG A 309 -5.63 -0.38 -18.14
N ASP A 310 -5.57 -0.13 -19.44
CA ASP A 310 -4.51 0.68 -20.06
C ASP A 310 -4.48 2.12 -19.47
N ASP A 311 -5.67 2.70 -19.20
CA ASP A 311 -5.80 3.99 -18.50
C ASP A 311 -5.17 3.93 -17.09
N LEU A 312 -5.49 2.92 -16.27
CA LEU A 312 -4.92 2.74 -14.93
C LEU A 312 -3.40 2.52 -14.96
N TYR A 313 -2.93 1.69 -15.89
CA TYR A 313 -1.52 1.40 -16.08
C TYR A 313 -0.69 2.64 -16.43
N ARG A 314 -1.26 3.57 -17.21
CA ARG A 314 -0.63 4.86 -17.53
C ARG A 314 -0.42 5.76 -16.32
N ILE A 315 -1.25 5.63 -15.28
CA ILE A 315 -1.06 6.31 -14.00
C ILE A 315 -0.40 5.41 -12.94
N SER A 316 0.23 4.31 -13.37
CA SER A 316 0.97 3.35 -12.52
C SER A 316 0.11 2.63 -11.47
N LEU A 317 -1.19 2.47 -11.73
CA LEU A 317 -2.10 1.75 -10.85
C LEU A 317 -2.43 0.36 -11.41
N ASN A 318 -2.48 -0.64 -10.54
CA ASN A 318 -2.59 -2.03 -10.94
C ASN A 318 -4.06 -2.52 -10.94
N PRO A 319 -4.57 -3.05 -12.06
CA PRO A 319 -5.94 -3.56 -12.13
C PRO A 319 -6.11 -4.90 -11.41
N ILE A 320 -7.32 -5.13 -10.91
CA ILE A 320 -7.84 -6.42 -10.46
C ILE A 320 -9.00 -6.76 -11.38
N ILE A 321 -9.03 -7.98 -11.90
CA ILE A 321 -10.08 -8.43 -12.82
C ILE A 321 -10.80 -9.67 -12.27
N VAL A 322 -12.03 -9.89 -12.74
CA VAL A 322 -12.72 -11.17 -12.57
C VAL A 322 -12.66 -11.91 -13.90
N SER A 323 -11.95 -13.03 -13.94
CA SER A 323 -11.99 -13.95 -15.06
C SER A 323 -13.11 -14.98 -14.86
N PRO A 324 -13.95 -15.25 -15.88
CA PRO A 324 -14.98 -16.29 -15.79
C PRO A 324 -14.42 -17.69 -15.50
N SER A 325 -13.18 -17.99 -15.90
CA SER A 325 -12.58 -19.32 -15.74
C SER A 325 -11.74 -19.48 -14.47
N SER A 326 -11.19 -18.40 -13.93
CA SER A 326 -10.20 -18.45 -12.85
C SER A 326 -10.56 -17.60 -11.63
N GLY A 327 -11.68 -16.89 -11.66
CA GLY A 327 -12.14 -16.03 -10.57
C GLY A 327 -11.42 -14.67 -10.54
N THR A 328 -11.47 -14.02 -9.37
CA THR A 328 -10.85 -12.71 -9.14
C THR A 328 -9.33 -12.84 -9.05
N MET A 329 -8.59 -12.01 -9.80
CA MET A 329 -7.13 -12.06 -9.80
C MET A 329 -6.48 -10.68 -9.92
N LEU A 330 -5.29 -10.56 -9.33
CA LEU A 330 -4.36 -9.47 -9.59
C LEU A 330 -3.91 -9.54 -11.04
N TYR A 331 -4.04 -8.43 -11.75
CA TYR A 331 -3.76 -8.36 -13.17
C TYR A 331 -2.83 -7.19 -13.49
N GLY A 332 -2.02 -6.77 -12.51
CA GLY A 332 -0.89 -5.89 -12.76
C GLY A 332 0.16 -5.90 -11.66
N ILE A 333 1.37 -5.46 -12.05
CA ILE A 333 2.61 -5.60 -11.28
C ILE A 333 3.52 -4.35 -11.35
N ARG A 334 2.97 -3.18 -11.66
CA ARG A 334 3.75 -1.94 -11.71
C ARG A 334 3.97 -1.34 -10.33
N THR A 335 5.16 -0.78 -10.13
CA THR A 335 5.45 0.14 -9.03
C THR A 335 5.01 1.56 -9.40
N MET A 336 4.97 2.47 -8.43
CA MET A 336 4.59 3.86 -8.63
C MET A 336 5.68 4.73 -9.29
N ILE A 337 6.75 4.13 -9.84
CA ILE A 337 7.78 4.90 -10.53
C ILE A 337 7.23 5.42 -11.87
N LYS A 338 7.40 6.71 -12.13
CA LYS A 338 6.87 7.37 -13.34
C LYS A 338 7.85 7.44 -14.52
N ARG A 339 9.06 6.92 -14.32
CA ARG A 339 10.13 6.91 -15.32
C ARG A 339 10.52 5.48 -15.64
N ASP A 340 10.97 5.25 -16.86
CA ASP A 340 11.46 3.94 -17.28
C ASP A 340 12.64 3.52 -16.39
N SER A 341 12.53 2.34 -15.80
CA SER A 341 13.49 1.81 -14.85
C SER A 341 13.46 0.30 -14.83
N ALA A 342 14.56 -0.33 -14.43
CA ALA A 342 14.57 -1.76 -14.13
C ALA A 342 13.64 -2.12 -12.95
N LEU A 343 13.29 -1.13 -12.11
CA LEU A 343 12.51 -1.27 -10.87
C LEU A 343 11.04 -0.83 -11.02
N ASP A 344 10.55 -0.77 -12.25
CA ASP A 344 9.15 -0.48 -12.59
C ASP A 344 8.20 -1.64 -12.30
N GLN A 345 8.73 -2.87 -12.11
CA GLN A 345 7.96 -4.04 -11.70
C GLN A 345 8.13 -4.36 -10.22
N ILE A 346 7.03 -4.74 -9.58
CA ILE A 346 6.97 -5.16 -8.17
C ILE A 346 7.95 -6.31 -7.93
N SER A 347 7.94 -7.34 -8.77
CA SER A 347 8.84 -8.49 -8.63
C SER A 347 10.31 -8.12 -8.77
N ALA A 348 10.66 -7.27 -9.74
CA ALA A 348 12.02 -6.80 -9.94
C ALA A 348 12.51 -5.96 -8.74
N ARG A 349 11.68 -5.06 -8.22
CA ARG A 349 12.01 -4.28 -7.01
C ARG A 349 12.24 -5.20 -5.82
N ARG A 350 11.34 -6.13 -5.57
CA ARG A 350 11.39 -7.04 -4.42
C ARG A 350 12.57 -7.99 -4.49
N THR A 351 12.95 -8.44 -5.69
CA THR A 351 14.21 -9.18 -5.90
C THR A 351 15.42 -8.39 -5.44
N MET A 352 15.49 -7.10 -5.79
CA MET A 352 16.61 -6.24 -5.37
C MET A 352 16.61 -5.97 -3.86
N LEU A 353 15.43 -5.84 -3.24
CA LEU A 353 15.31 -5.73 -1.78
C LEU A 353 15.80 -7.01 -1.08
N TYR A 354 15.42 -8.18 -1.59
CA TYR A 354 15.87 -9.47 -1.08
C TYR A 354 17.40 -9.62 -1.17
N ILE A 355 17.99 -9.26 -2.33
CA ILE A 355 19.45 -9.28 -2.50
C ILE A 355 20.14 -8.32 -1.52
N LEU A 356 19.54 -7.15 -1.26
CA LEU A 356 20.08 -6.19 -0.30
C LEU A 356 20.11 -6.76 1.13
N LYS A 357 19.02 -7.41 1.57
CA LYS A 357 18.95 -8.09 2.87
C LYS A 357 19.99 -9.21 2.96
N LEU A 358 20.04 -10.08 1.96
CA LEU A 358 21.03 -11.16 1.87
C LEU A 358 22.47 -10.65 1.99
N LEU A 359 22.83 -9.59 1.25
CA LEU A 359 24.15 -8.97 1.31
C LEU A 359 24.44 -8.42 2.70
N ARG A 360 23.49 -7.71 3.31
CA ARG A 360 23.62 -7.10 4.64
C ARG A 360 23.86 -8.18 5.70
N ASP A 361 23.01 -9.20 5.75
CA ASP A 361 23.09 -10.24 6.77
C ASP A 361 24.36 -11.07 6.64
N THR A 362 24.77 -11.33 5.41
CA THR A 362 26.04 -12.02 5.16
C THR A 362 27.22 -11.13 5.56
N ALA A 363 27.19 -9.82 5.24
CA ALA A 363 28.27 -8.89 5.51
C ALA A 363 28.55 -8.67 7.01
N LYS A 364 27.54 -8.78 7.87
CA LYS A 364 27.65 -8.56 9.33
C LYS A 364 28.77 -9.36 9.99
N GLN A 365 29.04 -10.59 9.55
CA GLN A 365 30.03 -11.47 10.18
C GLN A 365 31.49 -10.99 10.02
N TRP A 366 31.78 -10.11 9.06
CA TRP A 366 33.12 -9.56 8.84
C TRP A 366 33.30 -8.16 9.42
N LEU A 367 32.31 -7.66 10.16
CA LEU A 367 32.47 -6.43 10.92
C LEU A 367 33.58 -6.64 11.97
N PHE A 368 34.53 -5.70 12.03
CA PHE A 368 35.74 -5.75 12.88
C PHE A 368 36.81 -6.77 12.47
N GLU A 369 36.64 -7.48 11.35
CA GLU A 369 37.72 -8.27 10.76
C GLU A 369 38.71 -7.38 9.99
N GLY A 370 39.97 -7.81 9.88
CA GLY A 370 40.98 -7.05 9.15
C GLY A 370 40.66 -6.98 7.65
N ASN A 371 40.73 -5.79 7.03
CA ASN A 371 40.54 -5.62 5.59
C ASN A 371 41.77 -6.09 4.78
N THR A 372 41.92 -7.42 4.69
CA THR A 372 43.01 -8.09 3.98
C THR A 372 42.50 -8.80 2.73
N LEU A 373 43.41 -9.20 1.83
CA LEU A 373 43.08 -10.03 0.67
C LEU A 373 42.32 -11.31 1.09
N TYR A 374 42.71 -11.93 2.21
CA TYR A 374 42.08 -13.13 2.73
C TYR A 374 40.60 -12.90 3.08
N THR A 375 40.31 -11.84 3.83
CA THR A 375 38.93 -11.50 4.23
C THR A 375 38.07 -11.19 3.01
N ARG A 376 38.59 -10.42 2.05
CA ARG A 376 37.89 -10.06 0.81
C ARG A 376 37.59 -11.27 -0.08
N LEU A 377 38.53 -12.21 -0.18
CA LEU A 377 38.31 -13.49 -0.88
C LEU A 377 37.25 -14.33 -0.16
N ASN A 378 37.27 -14.39 1.18
CA ASN A 378 36.25 -15.11 1.94
C ASN A 378 34.85 -14.52 1.74
N VAL A 379 34.71 -13.20 1.76
CA VAL A 379 33.45 -12.50 1.46
C VAL A 379 32.92 -12.94 0.09
N THR A 380 33.79 -12.90 -0.93
CA THR A 380 33.42 -13.28 -2.30
C THR A 380 33.03 -14.76 -2.37
N ASN A 381 33.82 -15.65 -1.77
CA ASN A 381 33.57 -17.10 -1.75
C ASN A 381 32.27 -17.49 -1.04
N VAL A 382 31.83 -16.72 -0.05
CA VAL A 382 30.56 -16.96 0.65
C VAL A 382 29.37 -16.41 -0.16
N LEU A 383 29.52 -15.25 -0.78
CA LEU A 383 28.44 -14.63 -1.54
C LEU A 383 28.21 -15.29 -2.92
N THR A 384 29.26 -15.72 -3.61
CA THR A 384 29.16 -16.31 -4.97
C THR A 384 28.14 -17.46 -5.05
N PRO A 385 28.17 -18.50 -4.17
CA PRO A 385 27.19 -19.57 -4.21
C PRO A 385 25.74 -19.09 -4.02
N ALA A 386 25.51 -18.06 -3.20
CA ALA A 386 24.18 -17.51 -2.98
C ALA A 386 23.64 -16.80 -4.22
N PHE A 387 24.50 -16.06 -4.94
CA PHE A 387 24.12 -15.44 -6.21
C PHE A 387 23.99 -16.44 -7.35
N ASP A 388 24.77 -17.52 -7.36
CA ASP A 388 24.61 -18.62 -8.30
C ASP A 388 23.25 -19.31 -8.11
N ALA A 389 22.85 -19.58 -6.86
CA ALA A 389 21.52 -20.11 -6.54
C ALA A 389 20.39 -19.18 -7.03
N LEU A 390 20.56 -17.86 -6.93
CA LEU A 390 19.60 -16.90 -7.47
C LEU A 390 19.50 -16.96 -9.00
N GLN A 391 20.61 -17.19 -9.71
CA GLN A 391 20.59 -17.41 -11.16
C GLN A 391 19.88 -18.72 -11.51
N GLU A 392 20.17 -19.81 -10.79
CA GLU A 392 19.54 -21.12 -11.01
C GLU A 392 18.02 -21.07 -10.81
N GLN A 393 17.56 -20.32 -9.81
CA GLN A 393 16.15 -20.07 -9.52
C GLN A 393 15.49 -19.05 -10.47
N ARG A 394 16.25 -18.50 -11.43
CA ARG A 394 15.81 -17.49 -12.40
C ARG A 394 15.33 -16.19 -11.74
N ALA A 395 15.91 -15.83 -10.59
CA ALA A 395 15.67 -14.56 -9.93
C ALA A 395 16.39 -13.41 -10.64
N ILE A 396 17.60 -13.67 -11.16
CA ILE A 396 18.45 -12.70 -11.85
C ILE A 396 18.99 -13.28 -13.15
N TYR A 397 19.19 -12.43 -14.17
CA TYR A 397 19.82 -12.82 -15.43
C TYR A 397 21.35 -12.93 -15.31
N SER A 398 21.95 -11.99 -14.58
CA SER A 398 23.40 -11.89 -14.41
C SER A 398 23.72 -11.11 -13.13
N TYR A 399 24.92 -11.36 -12.59
CA TYR A 399 25.47 -10.56 -11.51
C TYR A 399 26.98 -10.38 -11.68
N VAL A 400 27.51 -9.34 -11.04
CA VAL A 400 28.94 -9.13 -10.85
C VAL A 400 29.15 -8.77 -9.39
N LEU A 401 30.00 -9.52 -8.71
CA LEU A 401 30.41 -9.26 -7.34
C LEU A 401 31.86 -8.79 -7.34
N VAL A 402 32.13 -7.66 -6.69
CA VAL A 402 33.46 -7.07 -6.56
C VAL A 402 33.75 -6.80 -5.09
N CYS A 403 34.74 -7.48 -4.54
CA CYS A 403 35.36 -7.17 -3.27
C CYS A 403 36.86 -7.43 -3.42
N ASP A 404 37.57 -6.52 -4.07
CA ASP A 404 38.98 -6.65 -4.38
C ASP A 404 39.66 -5.27 -4.37
N GLU A 405 40.92 -5.21 -4.80
CA GLU A 405 41.72 -3.97 -4.82
C GLU A 405 41.15 -2.88 -5.74
N ARG A 406 40.23 -3.20 -6.67
CA ARG A 406 39.59 -2.21 -7.54
C ARG A 406 38.65 -1.30 -6.76
N ASN A 407 37.99 -1.82 -5.72
CA ASN A 407 37.04 -1.05 -4.90
C ASN A 407 37.47 -0.90 -3.43
N ASN A 408 38.49 -1.63 -2.99
CA ASN A 408 39.14 -1.47 -1.69
C ASN A 408 40.55 -0.90 -1.92
N THR A 409 40.62 0.39 -2.28
CA THR A 409 41.88 1.11 -2.46
C THR A 409 42.55 1.37 -1.11
N GLU A 410 43.82 1.77 -1.09
CA GLU A 410 44.54 2.13 0.15
C GLU A 410 43.76 3.19 0.97
N THR A 411 43.14 4.16 0.29
CA THR A 411 42.31 5.18 0.95
C THR A 411 41.10 4.61 1.68
N GLU A 412 40.44 3.58 1.13
CA GLU A 412 39.31 2.91 1.79
C GLU A 412 39.77 2.07 2.98
N ILE A 413 40.91 1.40 2.83
CA ILE A 413 41.52 0.60 3.91
C ILE A 413 41.95 1.50 5.07
N ASP A 414 42.60 2.63 4.79
CA ASP A 414 43.00 3.62 5.78
C ASP A 414 41.79 4.26 6.48
N ALA A 415 40.67 4.40 5.77
CA ALA A 415 39.40 4.84 6.33
C ALA A 415 38.68 3.75 7.16
N GLY A 416 39.21 2.53 7.22
CA GLY A 416 38.58 1.40 7.92
C GLY A 416 37.32 0.87 7.22
N VAL A 417 37.18 1.14 5.92
CA VAL A 417 36.00 0.74 5.13
C VAL A 417 36.35 -0.47 4.26
N MET A 418 35.48 -1.48 4.30
CA MET A 418 35.49 -2.57 3.31
C MET A 418 34.33 -2.38 2.36
N ARG A 419 34.62 -2.20 1.07
CA ARG A 419 33.59 -2.06 0.04
C ARG A 419 33.28 -3.41 -0.60
N ILE A 420 32.00 -3.73 -0.64
CA ILE A 420 31.42 -4.82 -1.43
C ILE A 420 30.52 -4.15 -2.46
N SER A 421 30.86 -4.31 -3.75
CA SER A 421 30.09 -3.73 -4.84
C SER A 421 29.46 -4.84 -5.66
N THR A 422 28.15 -4.75 -5.85
CA THR A 422 27.39 -5.76 -6.57
C THR A 422 26.55 -5.12 -7.65
N TYR A 423 26.59 -5.70 -8.84
CA TYR A 423 25.61 -5.47 -9.89
C TYR A 423 24.76 -6.73 -10.01
N ALA A 424 23.44 -6.59 -10.06
CA ALA A 424 22.51 -7.69 -10.33
C ALA A 424 21.42 -7.20 -11.29
N ALA A 425 21.16 -7.97 -12.33
CA ALA A 425 20.09 -7.72 -13.28
C ALA A 425 18.88 -8.61 -12.93
N PRO A 426 17.81 -8.07 -12.31
CA PRO A 426 16.65 -8.87 -11.93
C PRO A 426 15.90 -9.37 -13.17
N THR A 427 15.29 -10.55 -13.05
CA THR A 427 14.38 -11.03 -14.10
C THR A 427 13.14 -10.17 -14.18
N ARG A 428 12.63 -9.98 -15.40
CA ARG A 428 11.42 -9.20 -15.67
C ARG A 428 10.30 -10.12 -16.11
N SER A 429 9.12 -9.89 -15.56
CA SER A 429 7.91 -10.61 -15.93
C SER A 429 7.34 -10.02 -17.23
N ALA A 430 6.82 -10.90 -18.10
CA ALA A 430 6.15 -10.48 -19.33
C ALA A 430 4.75 -9.94 -19.02
N GLU A 431 4.54 -8.63 -19.20
CA GLU A 431 3.23 -7.99 -19.01
C GLU A 431 2.34 -8.04 -20.27
N ARG A 432 2.95 -8.22 -21.44
CA ARG A 432 2.27 -8.23 -22.74
C ARG A 432 2.85 -9.34 -23.60
N ILE A 433 1.99 -10.07 -24.29
CA ILE A 433 2.37 -11.10 -25.26
C ILE A 433 1.76 -10.70 -26.60
N LEU A 434 2.63 -10.42 -27.57
CA LEU A 434 2.25 -10.07 -28.94
C LEU A 434 2.29 -11.35 -29.78
N ILE A 435 1.17 -11.69 -30.44
CA ILE A 435 1.07 -12.86 -31.31
C ILE A 435 0.73 -12.38 -32.71
N ASP A 436 1.71 -12.45 -33.61
CA ASP A 436 1.53 -12.08 -35.02
C ASP A 436 1.24 -13.34 -35.85
N LEU A 437 0.03 -13.45 -36.38
CA LEU A 437 -0.34 -14.49 -37.33
C LEU A 437 -0.38 -13.89 -38.75
N THR A 438 0.56 -14.33 -39.59
CA THR A 438 0.58 -13.95 -41.00
C THR A 438 0.11 -15.12 -41.87
N ALA A 439 -0.98 -14.93 -42.60
CA ALA A 439 -1.40 -15.89 -43.63
C ALA A 439 -0.68 -15.59 -44.95
N SER A 440 0.04 -16.57 -45.51
CA SER A 440 0.64 -16.42 -46.83
C SER A 440 -0.46 -16.34 -47.90
N ARG A 441 -0.36 -15.31 -48.76
CA ARG A 441 -1.42 -14.67 -49.60
C ARG A 441 -2.34 -13.73 -48.83
N SER A 442 -1.80 -12.52 -48.60
CA SER A 442 -2.48 -11.25 -48.29
C SER A 442 -3.51 -11.28 -47.16
N GLY A 443 -3.01 -11.27 -45.93
CA GLY A 443 -3.78 -10.85 -44.75
C GLY A 443 -3.00 -11.04 -43.46
N VAL A 444 -2.65 -9.95 -42.78
CA VAL A 444 -2.15 -9.98 -41.40
C VAL A 444 -3.37 -9.79 -40.49
N ILE A 445 -3.58 -10.70 -39.55
CA ILE A 445 -4.56 -10.54 -38.47
C ILE A 445 -3.75 -10.50 -37.18
N SER A 446 -3.65 -9.33 -36.56
CA SER A 446 -3.01 -9.16 -35.25
C SER A 446 -4.05 -9.24 -34.14
N THR A 447 -3.69 -9.85 -33.01
CA THR A 447 -4.50 -9.81 -31.78
C THR A 447 -3.55 -9.58 -30.60
N GLU A 448 -3.90 -8.65 -29.72
CA GLU A 448 -3.10 -8.27 -28.55
C GLU A 448 -3.83 -8.68 -27.25
N PHE A 449 -3.07 -9.22 -26.29
CA PHE A 449 -3.49 -9.36 -24.90
C PHE A 449 -2.56 -8.53 -24.02
N SER A 450 -3.08 -7.47 -23.41
CA SER A 450 -2.37 -6.67 -22.40
C SER A 450 -3.01 -6.81 -21.03
N ALA A 451 -2.15 -6.80 -20.00
CA ALA A 451 -2.54 -6.68 -18.59
C ALA A 451 -3.48 -5.47 -18.39
#